data_AF-A0A8T5MUK6-F1
#
_entry.id   AF-A0A8T5MUK6-F1
#
_cell.length_a   1.000
_cell.length_b   1.000
_cell.length_c   1.000
_cell.angle_alpha   90.00
_cell.angle_beta   90.00
_cell.angle_gamma   90.00
#
_symmetry.space_group_name_H-M   'P 1'
#
loop_
_entity.id
_entity.type
_entity.pdbx_description
1 polymer ?
#
loop_
_entity_poly.entity_id
_entity_poly.type
_entity_poly.pdbx_seq_one_letter_code
_entity_poly.pdbx_strand_id
1 'polypeptide(L)'
;MKLPKNFEEYIKEGIIKKCSIDKNRADFLIEETKKTSNGLKERIEKIGINENNANSIIKDCYDIMMELIRAKLLLDGYNSSGQYAHEAEISYLKKLGFPDVEISFLNELRYFRNSITYYGKILNSEYAH
;
A
#
# COMPACT_ATOMS: atom_id res chain seq x y z
N MET A 1 15.96 -0.70 8.63
CA MET A 1 14.53 -0.43 8.87
C MET A 1 14.30 1.06 8.83
N LYS A 2 13.54 1.54 7.83
CA LYS A 2 13.20 2.95 7.70
C LYS A 2 11.71 3.12 7.99
N LEU A 3 11.38 3.59 9.19
CA LEU A 3 10.01 3.94 9.55
C LEU A 3 9.60 5.29 8.93
N PRO A 4 8.32 5.47 8.58
CA PRO A 4 7.80 6.79 8.25
C PRO A 4 7.79 7.70 9.49
N LYS A 5 7.55 9.01 9.29
CA LYS A 5 7.25 9.92 10.41
C LYS A 5 5.99 9.47 11.15
N ASN A 6 5.72 10.02 12.33
CA ASN A 6 4.46 9.73 13.02
C ASN A 6 3.26 10.33 12.26
N PHE A 7 2.11 9.69 12.36
CA PHE A 7 0.88 10.10 11.68
C PHE A 7 0.48 11.55 11.97
N GLU A 8 0.67 11.99 13.21
CA GLU A 8 0.38 13.34 13.68
C GLU A 8 1.24 14.41 13.00
N GLU A 9 2.46 14.06 12.57
CA GLU A 9 3.33 14.96 11.82
C GLU A 9 2.75 15.22 10.43
N TYR A 10 2.24 14.19 9.75
CA TYR A 10 1.58 14.34 8.46
C TYR A 10 0.25 15.11 8.55
N ILE A 11 -0.44 15.07 9.69
CA ILE A 11 -1.59 15.94 9.94
C ILE A 11 -1.14 17.40 10.02
N LYS A 12 -0.06 17.69 10.77
CA LYS A 12 0.49 19.05 10.91
C LYS A 12 0.99 19.61 9.57
N GLU A 13 1.60 18.76 8.75
CA GLU A 13 2.08 19.11 7.40
C GLU A 13 0.94 19.23 6.37
N GLY A 14 -0.30 18.87 6.74
CA GLY A 14 -1.46 18.95 5.87
C GLY A 14 -1.49 17.89 4.77
N ILE A 15 -0.65 16.86 4.86
CA ILE A 15 -0.64 15.71 3.95
C ILE A 15 -1.80 14.77 4.28
N ILE A 16 -2.07 14.58 5.58
CA ILE A 16 -3.29 13.95 6.09
C ILE A 16 -4.24 15.06 6.54
N LYS A 17 -5.50 15.00 6.11
CA LYS A 17 -6.53 15.95 6.54
C LYS A 17 -7.73 15.20 7.08
N LYS A 18 -8.42 15.81 8.06
CA LYS A 18 -9.73 15.33 8.47
C LYS A 18 -10.74 15.58 7.34
N CYS A 19 -11.61 14.63 7.10
CA CYS A 19 -12.72 14.75 6.17
C CYS A 19 -13.98 14.09 6.76
N SER A 20 -15.12 14.29 6.11
CA SER A 20 -16.29 13.46 6.36
C SER A 20 -15.97 12.02 6.04
N ILE A 21 -16.55 11.08 6.79
CA ILE A 21 -16.43 9.64 6.48
C ILE A 21 -16.98 9.40 5.08
N ASP A 22 -16.14 8.87 4.19
CA ASP A 22 -16.52 8.51 2.83
C ASP A 22 -16.68 7.00 2.70
N LYS A 23 -17.81 6.50 3.21
CA LYS A 23 -18.12 5.07 3.22
C LYS A 23 -18.23 4.50 1.81
N ASN A 24 -18.84 5.23 0.88
CA ASN A 24 -19.01 4.77 -0.50
C ASN A 24 -17.64 4.54 -1.18
N ARG A 25 -16.70 5.48 -1.00
CA ARG A 25 -15.36 5.32 -1.57
C ARG A 25 -14.58 4.20 -0.88
N ALA A 26 -14.70 4.07 0.44
CA ALA A 26 -14.07 2.98 1.18
C ALA A 26 -14.59 1.60 0.75
N ASP A 27 -15.91 1.44 0.64
CA ASP A 27 -16.56 0.20 0.20
C ASP A 27 -16.13 -0.16 -1.23
N PHE A 28 -16.05 0.83 -2.12
CA PHE A 28 -15.52 0.64 -3.48
C PHE A 28 -14.09 0.10 -3.48
N LEU A 29 -13.18 0.70 -2.69
CA LEU A 29 -11.78 0.24 -2.59
C LEU A 29 -11.70 -1.18 -2.02
N ILE A 30 -12.52 -1.52 -1.04
CA ILE A 30 -12.59 -2.87 -0.47
C ILE A 30 -13.07 -3.88 -1.52
N GLU A 31 -14.08 -3.55 -2.31
CA GLU A 31 -14.53 -4.45 -3.39
C GLU A 31 -13.50 -4.59 -4.51
N GLU A 32 -12.78 -3.51 -4.84
CA GLU A 32 -11.74 -3.56 -5.87
C GLU A 32 -10.54 -4.39 -5.42
N THR A 33 -10.08 -4.23 -4.17
CA THR A 33 -9.01 -5.06 -3.61
C THR A 33 -9.35 -6.54 -3.61
N LYS A 34 -10.61 -6.92 -3.36
CA LYS A 34 -11.08 -8.32 -3.48
C LYS A 34 -10.94 -8.85 -4.90
N LYS A 35 -11.37 -8.09 -5.90
CA LYS A 35 -11.24 -8.48 -7.32
C LYS A 35 -9.77 -8.61 -7.72
N THR A 36 -8.95 -7.61 -7.39
CA THR A 36 -7.52 -7.61 -7.71
C THR A 36 -6.80 -8.75 -7.00
N SER A 37 -7.11 -9.03 -5.74
CA SER A 37 -6.55 -10.16 -5.00
C SER A 37 -6.95 -11.51 -5.61
N ASN A 38 -8.20 -11.68 -6.03
CA ASN A 38 -8.65 -12.90 -6.71
C ASN A 38 -7.94 -13.08 -8.05
N GLY A 39 -7.83 -12.03 -8.87
CA GLY A 39 -7.13 -12.08 -10.16
C GLY A 39 -5.63 -12.34 -9.98
N LEU A 40 -5.00 -11.75 -8.97
CA LEU A 40 -3.61 -12.02 -8.60
C LEU A 40 -3.42 -13.49 -8.22
N LYS A 41 -4.29 -14.04 -7.37
CA LYS A 41 -4.26 -15.43 -6.96
C LYS A 41 -4.41 -16.37 -8.15
N GLU A 42 -5.40 -16.13 -9.01
CA GLU A 42 -5.62 -16.91 -10.23
C GLU A 42 -4.38 -16.88 -11.15
N ARG A 43 -3.74 -15.70 -11.28
CA ARG A 43 -2.52 -15.54 -12.08
C ARG A 43 -1.37 -16.35 -11.53
N ILE A 44 -1.16 -16.31 -10.21
CA ILE A 44 -0.11 -17.09 -9.54
C ILE A 44 -0.39 -18.59 -9.68
N GLU A 45 -1.64 -19.03 -9.50
CA GLU A 45 -2.01 -20.45 -9.62
C GLU A 45 -1.83 -21.00 -11.05
N LYS A 46 -2.18 -20.22 -12.07
CA LYS A 46 -2.15 -20.69 -13.47
C LYS A 46 -0.80 -20.54 -14.15
N ILE A 47 -0.08 -19.46 -13.86
CA ILE A 47 1.15 -19.08 -14.57
C ILE A 47 2.39 -19.30 -13.68
N GLY A 48 2.22 -19.34 -12.37
CA GLY A 48 3.32 -19.29 -11.41
C GLY A 48 3.97 -17.92 -11.37
N ILE A 49 5.02 -17.82 -10.56
CA ILE A 49 5.85 -16.63 -10.44
C ILE A 49 7.10 -16.84 -11.28
N ASN A 50 7.42 -15.88 -12.13
CA ASN A 50 8.57 -15.91 -13.01
C ASN A 50 9.10 -14.49 -13.27
N GLU A 51 10.26 -14.39 -13.93
CA GLU A 51 10.94 -13.12 -14.18
C GLU A 51 10.09 -12.09 -14.94
N ASN A 52 9.15 -12.56 -15.78
CA ASN A 52 8.28 -11.69 -16.56
C ASN A 52 7.10 -11.12 -15.77
N ASN A 53 6.75 -11.72 -14.62
CA ASN A 53 5.58 -11.32 -13.83
C ASN A 53 5.89 -11.00 -12.35
N ALA A 54 7.10 -11.25 -11.86
CA ALA A 54 7.48 -10.96 -10.47
C ALA A 54 7.23 -9.48 -10.11
N ASN A 55 7.63 -8.57 -11.00
CA ASN A 55 7.43 -7.14 -10.80
C ASN A 55 5.94 -6.73 -10.74
N SER A 56 5.07 -7.33 -11.56
CA SER A 56 3.64 -7.02 -11.55
C SER A 56 2.95 -7.64 -10.34
N ILE A 57 3.35 -8.83 -9.90
CA ILE A 57 2.88 -9.47 -8.66
C ILE A 57 3.19 -8.59 -7.44
N ILE A 58 4.44 -8.16 -7.31
CA ILE A 58 4.88 -7.30 -6.19
C ILE A 58 4.13 -5.97 -6.18
N LYS A 59 3.94 -5.38 -7.37
CA LYS A 59 3.16 -4.15 -7.52
C LYS A 59 1.71 -4.36 -7.08
N ASP A 60 1.06 -5.43 -7.53
CA ASP A 60 -0.33 -5.72 -7.18
C ASP A 60 -0.48 -5.95 -5.67
N CYS A 61 0.45 -6.68 -5.04
CA CYS A 61 0.47 -6.85 -3.58
C CYS A 61 0.56 -5.50 -2.85
N TYR A 62 1.48 -4.63 -3.27
CA TYR A 62 1.63 -3.31 -2.67
C TYR A 62 0.38 -2.44 -2.88
N ASP A 63 -0.15 -2.38 -4.10
CA ASP A 63 -1.30 -1.54 -4.44
C ASP A 63 -2.55 -2.03 -3.66
N ILE A 64 -2.77 -3.35 -3.51
CA ILE A 64 -3.83 -3.93 -2.66
C ILE A 64 -3.71 -3.44 -1.21
N MET A 65 -2.51 -3.52 -0.61
CA MET A 65 -2.30 -3.07 0.78
C MET A 65 -2.59 -1.58 0.94
N MET A 66 -2.13 -0.75 0.00
CA MET A 66 -2.37 0.69 0.05
C MET A 66 -3.85 1.03 -0.10
N GLU A 67 -4.60 0.33 -0.95
CA GLU A 67 -6.03 0.53 -1.12
C GLU A 67 -6.81 0.17 0.15
N LEU A 68 -6.46 -0.93 0.83
CA LEU A 68 -7.06 -1.30 2.12
C LEU A 68 -6.76 -0.28 3.21
N ILE A 69 -5.51 0.20 3.30
CA ILE A 69 -5.13 1.25 4.25
C ILE A 69 -5.93 2.51 3.99
N ARG A 70 -6.05 2.92 2.72
CA ARG A 70 -6.81 4.10 2.32
C ARG A 70 -8.29 3.96 2.62
N ALA A 71 -8.88 2.78 2.37
CA ALA A 71 -10.27 2.50 2.74
C ALA A 71 -10.49 2.67 4.25
N LYS A 72 -9.60 2.11 5.08
CA LYS A 72 -9.67 2.26 6.53
C LYS A 72 -9.49 3.71 6.97
N LEU A 73 -8.58 4.44 6.34
CA LEU A 73 -8.32 5.86 6.61
C LEU A 73 -9.55 6.74 6.30
N LEU A 74 -10.26 6.47 5.20
CA LEU A 74 -11.52 7.12 4.83
C LEU A 74 -12.66 6.81 5.82
N LEU A 75 -12.76 5.55 6.28
CA LEU A 75 -13.74 5.14 7.29
C LEU A 75 -13.52 5.82 8.65
N ASP A 76 -12.27 6.17 8.95
CA ASP A 76 -11.89 6.89 10.17
C ASP A 76 -11.97 8.43 10.02
N GLY A 77 -12.46 8.93 8.87
CA GLY A 77 -12.67 10.36 8.64
C GLY A 77 -11.39 11.13 8.31
N TYR A 78 -10.46 10.47 7.60
CA TYR A 78 -9.25 11.10 7.09
C TYR A 78 -9.13 10.90 5.58
N ASN A 79 -8.40 11.80 4.93
CA ASN A 79 -7.89 11.61 3.58
C ASN A 79 -6.40 11.97 3.52
N SER A 80 -5.72 11.49 2.49
CA SER A 80 -4.33 11.83 2.20
C SER A 80 -4.23 12.50 0.82
N SER A 81 -3.29 13.42 0.64
CA SER A 81 -3.04 14.03 -0.68
C SER A 81 -1.64 14.64 -0.75
N GLY A 82 -1.14 14.83 -1.97
CA GLY A 82 0.14 15.49 -2.23
C GLY A 82 1.37 14.58 -2.14
N GLN A 83 2.55 15.22 -2.07
CA GLN A 83 3.80 14.49 -1.91
C GLN A 83 3.81 13.77 -0.55
N TYR A 84 4.40 12.57 -0.51
CA TYR A 84 4.45 11.69 0.66
C TYR A 84 3.10 11.09 1.11
N ALA A 85 2.01 11.22 0.34
CA ALA A 85 0.70 10.68 0.71
C ALA A 85 0.73 9.17 1.05
N HIS A 86 1.44 8.35 0.27
CA HIS A 86 1.56 6.91 0.57
C HIS A 86 2.37 6.64 1.83
N GLU A 87 3.41 7.43 2.09
CA GLU A 87 4.21 7.29 3.33
C GLU A 87 3.37 7.68 4.56
N ALA A 88 2.56 8.72 4.43
CA ALA A 88 1.61 9.16 5.44
C ALA A 88 0.52 8.11 5.71
N GLU A 89 -0.01 7.46 4.68
CA GLU A 89 -0.93 6.34 4.83
C GLU A 89 -0.29 5.15 5.54
N ILE A 90 0.97 4.81 5.23
CA ILE A 90 1.68 3.74 5.94
C ILE A 90 1.86 4.09 7.41
N SER A 91 2.14 5.35 7.75
CA SER A 91 2.28 5.79 9.14
C SER A 91 1.00 5.59 9.97
N TYR A 92 -0.17 5.56 9.34
CA TYR A 92 -1.45 5.31 10.01
C TYR A 92 -1.56 3.89 10.58
N LEU A 93 -0.81 2.92 10.04
CA LEU A 93 -0.75 1.56 10.61
C LEU A 93 -0.26 1.56 12.07
N LYS A 94 0.61 2.51 12.43
CA LYS A 94 1.06 2.68 13.82
C LYS A 94 -0.11 3.03 14.76
N LYS A 95 -1.04 3.86 14.28
CA LYS A 95 -2.28 4.20 15.00
C LYS A 95 -3.24 3.02 15.12
N LEU A 96 -3.18 2.07 14.18
CA LEU A 96 -3.91 0.81 14.22
C LEU A 96 -3.22 -0.27 15.09
N GLY A 97 -2.03 0.00 15.64
CA GLY A 97 -1.31 -0.91 16.53
C GLY A 97 -0.46 -1.97 15.81
N PHE A 98 -0.18 -1.79 14.52
CA PHE A 98 0.74 -2.67 13.80
C PHE A 98 2.18 -2.53 14.33
N PRO A 99 2.96 -3.61 14.36
CA PRO A 99 4.33 -3.56 14.84
C PRO A 99 5.26 -2.84 13.86
N ASP A 100 6.29 -2.17 14.39
CA ASP A 100 7.25 -1.40 13.58
C ASP A 100 7.91 -2.22 12.47
N VAL A 101 8.05 -3.54 12.64
CA VAL A 101 8.58 -4.45 11.61
C VAL A 101 7.70 -4.52 10.37
N GLU A 102 6.39 -4.61 10.54
CA GLU A 102 5.43 -4.66 9.42
C GLU A 102 5.33 -3.29 8.75
N ILE A 103 5.36 -2.21 9.54
CA ILE A 103 5.34 -0.84 9.02
C ILE A 103 6.60 -0.54 8.21
N SER A 104 7.77 -0.94 8.73
CA SER A 104 9.05 -0.79 8.01
C SER A 104 9.05 -1.60 6.73
N PHE A 105 8.56 -2.85 6.77
CA PHE A 105 8.47 -3.70 5.59
C PHE A 105 7.60 -3.07 4.50
N LEU A 106 6.42 -2.56 4.85
CA LEU A 106 5.54 -1.92 3.87
C LEU A 106 6.14 -0.62 3.32
N ASN A 107 6.83 0.16 4.15
CA ASN A 107 7.54 1.35 3.68
C ASN A 107 8.71 1.01 2.76
N GLU A 108 9.42 -0.10 3.01
CA GLU A 108 10.43 -0.65 2.11
C GLU A 108 9.79 -1.12 0.78
N LEU A 109 8.65 -1.79 0.84
CA LEU A 109 7.89 -2.21 -0.33
C LEU A 109 7.45 -1.04 -1.20
N ARG A 110 7.11 0.11 -0.61
CA ARG A 110 6.85 1.35 -1.36
C ARG A 110 8.07 1.78 -2.17
N TYR A 111 9.28 1.72 -1.60
CA TYR A 111 10.50 2.02 -2.35
C TYR A 111 10.72 1.00 -3.47
N PHE A 112 10.48 -0.29 -3.22
CA PHE A 112 10.57 -1.31 -4.26
C PHE A 112 9.57 -1.09 -5.40
N ARG A 113 8.29 -0.87 -5.11
CA ARG A 113 7.26 -0.57 -6.09
C ARG A 113 7.57 0.68 -6.90
N ASN A 114 8.04 1.74 -6.24
CA ASN A 114 8.53 2.94 -6.94
C ASN A 114 9.77 2.61 -7.79
N SER A 115 10.69 1.76 -7.31
CA SER A 115 11.87 1.35 -8.06
C SER A 115 11.55 0.52 -9.31
N ILE A 116 10.55 -0.37 -9.24
CA ILE A 116 10.03 -1.11 -10.39
C ILE A 116 9.45 -0.13 -11.41
N THR A 117 8.68 0.87 -10.94
CA THR A 117 8.01 1.85 -11.79
C THR A 117 8.98 2.85 -12.45
N TYR A 118 10.02 3.29 -11.73
CA TYR A 118 10.88 4.40 -12.14
C TYR A 118 12.31 4.00 -12.54
N TYR A 119 12.80 2.84 -12.08
CA TYR A 119 14.20 2.44 -12.24
C TYR A 119 14.37 1.05 -12.90
N GLY A 120 13.28 0.40 -13.32
CA GLY A 120 13.34 -0.86 -14.08
C GLY A 120 14.03 -2.01 -13.33
N LYS A 121 14.07 -1.96 -12.00
CA LYS A 121 14.73 -3.00 -11.20
C LYS A 121 13.96 -4.30 -11.35
N ILE A 122 14.57 -5.30 -11.98
CA ILE A 122 14.07 -6.67 -12.01
C ILE A 122 14.29 -7.21 -10.60
N LEU A 123 13.21 -7.36 -9.82
CA LEU A 123 13.30 -8.10 -8.57
C LEU A 123 13.45 -9.58 -8.91
N ASN A 124 14.46 -10.23 -8.34
CA ASN A 124 14.66 -11.67 -8.51
C ASN A 124 13.38 -12.41 -8.08
N SER A 125 13.02 -13.48 -8.78
CA SER A 125 11.80 -14.26 -8.52
C SER A 125 11.71 -14.75 -7.07
N GLU A 126 12.84 -14.98 -6.41
CA GLU A 126 12.93 -15.31 -4.98
C GLU A 126 12.24 -14.30 -4.04
N TYR A 127 12.19 -13.01 -4.40
CA TYR A 127 11.50 -12.02 -3.57
C TYR A 127 9.98 -12.06 -3.75
N ALA A 128 9.50 -12.65 -4.84
CA ALA A 128 8.08 -12.78 -5.16
C ALA A 128 7.49 -14.13 -4.74
N HIS A 129 8.31 -15.16 -4.55
CA HIS A 129 7.93 -16.49 -4.05
C HIS A 129 7.55 -16.48 -2.56
#